data_AF-A0A3N1UET7-F1
#
_entry.id   AF-A0A3N1UET7-F1
#
_cell.length_a   1.000
_cell.length_b   1.000
_cell.length_c   1.000
_cell.angle_alpha   90.00
_cell.angle_beta   90.00
_cell.angle_gamma   90.00
#
_symmetry.space_group_name_H-M   'P 1'
#
loop_
_entity.id
_entity.type
_entity.pdbx_description
1 polymer ?
#
loop_
_entity_poly.entity_id
_entity_poly.type
_entity_poly.pdbx_seq_one_letter_code
_entity_poly.pdbx_strand_id
1 'polypeptide(L)'
;MSQIIACQTKEGIVLAVDAKAVDVDTQGNVIHSTVEWLHPLGPRAAVAAGGAPEGAEMARLLSRFVADEKLEDIADIYPAALSFLASQFNEFRRKMCRVVPLDPIHQVYFLLAGVSAQDPENPQKLYLVWTKKKQPQLDGEEIRHAFTVPRRMALEYRLSQMAQRGATVQDVLTEVRAAMESLTWYKEEVGPPYRFAVLSKEGFREVPPS
;
A
#
# COMPACT_ATOMS: atom_id res chain seq x y z
N MET A 1 -6.45 -8.71 -9.21
CA MET A 1 -5.95 -8.47 -7.84
C MET A 1 -4.58 -7.79 -7.89
N SER A 2 -4.16 -7.05 -6.86
CA SER A 2 -2.83 -6.42 -6.77
C SER A 2 -1.97 -7.06 -5.67
N GLN A 3 -0.66 -7.14 -5.87
CA GLN A 3 0.33 -7.46 -4.85
C GLN A 3 0.96 -6.18 -4.29
N ILE A 4 0.90 -6.03 -2.97
CA ILE A 4 1.66 -5.06 -2.19
C ILE A 4 2.63 -5.80 -1.26
N ILE A 5 3.84 -5.30 -1.12
CA ILE A 5 4.83 -5.74 -0.12
C ILE A 5 5.38 -4.49 0.57
N ALA A 6 5.37 -4.49 1.89
CA ALA A 6 6.03 -3.47 2.69
C ALA A 6 6.95 -4.11 3.72
N CYS A 7 8.11 -3.49 3.95
CA CYS A 7 9.04 -3.88 5.01
C CYS A 7 9.74 -2.65 5.59
N GLN A 8 9.69 -2.51 6.90
CA GLN A 8 10.36 -1.50 7.69
C GLN A 8 11.62 -2.08 8.33
N THR A 9 12.72 -1.36 8.20
CA THR A 9 13.98 -1.55 8.91
C THR A 9 14.33 -0.31 9.72
N LYS A 10 15.45 -0.33 10.45
CA LYS A 10 15.97 0.87 11.15
C LYS A 10 16.46 1.97 10.20
N GLU A 11 16.85 1.60 8.98
CA GLU A 11 17.39 2.51 7.98
C GLU A 11 16.28 3.17 7.14
N GLY A 12 15.15 2.48 6.97
CA GLY A 12 14.06 2.98 6.13
C GLY A 12 12.94 1.97 5.92
N ILE A 13 12.02 2.31 5.02
CA ILE A 13 10.89 1.46 4.63
C ILE A 13 11.00 1.17 3.13
N VAL A 14 10.84 -0.09 2.76
CA VAL A 14 10.69 -0.53 1.38
C VAL A 14 9.22 -0.80 1.09
N LEU A 15 8.72 -0.24 0.00
CA LEU A 15 7.41 -0.52 -0.56
C LEU A 15 7.56 -1.09 -1.96
N ALA A 16 6.75 -2.08 -2.30
CA ALA A 16 6.61 -2.60 -3.64
C ALA A 16 5.14 -2.85 -3.97
N VAL A 17 4.76 -2.48 -5.19
CA VAL A 17 3.45 -2.78 -5.77
C VAL A 17 3.62 -3.32 -7.18
N ASP A 18 2.74 -4.22 -7.58
CA ASP A 18 2.51 -4.44 -9.00
C ASP A 18 1.55 -3.37 -9.53
N ALA A 19 1.59 -3.11 -10.84
CA ALA A 19 0.74 -2.10 -11.46
C ALA A 19 -0.27 -2.70 -12.44
N LYS A 20 -0.40 -4.03 -12.48
CA LYS A 20 -1.33 -4.70 -13.39
C LYS A 20 -2.75 -4.67 -12.81
N ALA A 21 -3.70 -4.26 -13.62
CA ALA A 21 -5.12 -4.44 -13.36
C ALA A 21 -5.76 -5.21 -14.51
N VAL A 22 -6.69 -6.10 -14.17
CA VAL A 22 -7.42 -6.93 -15.11
C VAL A 22 -8.89 -6.66 -14.91
N ASP A 23 -9.58 -6.30 -15.97
CA ASP A 23 -11.02 -6.01 -15.98
C ASP A 23 -11.69 -6.76 -17.14
N VAL A 24 -13.02 -6.83 -17.12
CA VAL A 24 -13.83 -7.43 -18.19
C VAL A 24 -14.73 -6.35 -18.77
N ASP A 25 -14.63 -6.12 -20.07
CA ASP A 25 -15.45 -5.12 -20.75
C ASP A 25 -16.90 -5.56 -20.92
N THR A 26 -17.74 -4.65 -21.43
CA THR A 26 -19.16 -4.92 -21.69
C THR A 26 -19.43 -6.03 -22.72
N GLN A 27 -18.41 -6.46 -23.47
CA GLN A 27 -18.48 -7.54 -24.45
C GLN A 27 -17.91 -8.86 -23.90
N GLY A 28 -17.43 -8.88 -22.66
CA GLY A 28 -16.82 -10.05 -22.03
C GLY A 28 -15.33 -10.23 -22.34
N ASN A 29 -14.67 -9.25 -22.97
CA ASN A 29 -13.24 -9.34 -23.25
C ASN A 29 -12.43 -8.91 -22.03
N VAL A 30 -11.32 -9.62 -21.79
CA VAL A 30 -10.36 -9.25 -20.75
C VAL A 30 -9.55 -8.03 -21.20
N ILE A 31 -9.64 -6.94 -20.43
CA ILE A 31 -8.83 -5.74 -20.59
C ILE A 31 -7.71 -5.74 -19.56
N HIS A 32 -6.49 -5.52 -20.03
CA HIS A 32 -5.34 -5.23 -19.16
C HIS A 32 -5.10 -3.72 -19.11
N SER A 33 -5.00 -3.18 -17.91
CA SER A 33 -4.66 -1.78 -17.67
C SER A 33 -3.54 -1.66 -16.66
N THR A 34 -2.88 -0.50 -16.66
CA THR A 34 -1.88 -0.14 -15.65
C THR A 34 -2.48 0.84 -14.67
N VAL A 35 -2.36 0.54 -13.37
CA VAL A 35 -2.89 1.36 -12.29
C VAL A 35 -1.77 1.81 -11.37
N GLU A 36 -1.79 3.10 -11.02
CA GLU A 36 -0.85 3.66 -10.05
C GLU A 36 -1.35 3.41 -8.63
N TRP A 37 -0.79 2.39 -7.98
CA TRP A 37 -1.12 2.02 -6.61
C TRP A 37 -0.28 2.72 -5.55
N LEU A 38 0.87 3.29 -5.94
CA LEU A 38 1.84 3.88 -5.04
C LEU A 38 1.96 5.38 -5.29
N HIS A 39 1.69 6.18 -4.26
CA HIS A 39 1.72 7.64 -4.32
C HIS A 39 2.54 8.22 -3.17
N PRO A 40 3.43 9.20 -3.40
CA PRO A 40 3.99 9.98 -2.32
C PRO A 40 2.88 10.78 -1.63
N LEU A 41 2.94 10.85 -0.30
CA LEU A 41 2.11 11.75 0.51
C LEU A 41 2.86 13.03 0.88
N GLY A 42 4.12 13.13 0.48
CA GLY A 42 5.01 14.24 0.79
C GLY A 42 6.47 13.77 0.69
N PRO A 43 7.43 14.55 1.20
CA PRO A 43 8.84 14.20 1.12
C PRO A 43 9.22 12.97 1.95
N ARG A 44 8.42 12.62 2.96
CA ARG A 44 8.75 11.61 3.99
C ARG A 44 7.63 10.62 4.28
N ALA A 45 6.63 10.55 3.42
CA ALA A 45 5.53 9.61 3.55
C ALA A 45 5.01 9.16 2.18
N ALA A 46 4.43 7.96 2.13
CA ALA A 46 3.82 7.38 0.95
C ALA A 46 2.65 6.48 1.31
N VAL A 47 1.75 6.29 0.34
CA VAL A 47 0.64 5.33 0.41
C VAL A 47 0.76 4.33 -0.72
N ALA A 48 0.63 3.04 -0.40
CA ALA A 48 0.42 1.97 -1.36
C ALA A 48 -1.00 1.40 -1.20
N ALA A 49 -1.80 1.38 -2.26
CA ALA A 49 -3.14 0.81 -2.26
C ALA A 49 -3.18 -0.58 -2.90
N GLY A 50 -4.23 -1.33 -2.60
CA GLY A 50 -4.55 -2.57 -3.30
C GLY A 50 -5.90 -3.14 -2.92
N GLY A 51 -6.22 -4.28 -3.53
CA GLY A 51 -7.57 -4.85 -3.47
C GLY A 51 -8.43 -4.31 -4.62
N ALA A 52 -9.58 -3.72 -4.31
CA ALA A 52 -10.50 -3.21 -5.31
C ALA A 52 -9.95 -1.98 -6.07
N PRO A 53 -10.30 -1.78 -7.36
CA PRO A 53 -9.80 -0.70 -8.23
C PRO A 53 -9.93 0.70 -7.63
N GLU A 54 -10.99 0.95 -6.86
CA GLU A 54 -11.28 2.26 -6.28
C GLU A 54 -10.31 2.64 -5.17
N GLY A 55 -9.58 1.66 -4.61
CA GLY A 55 -8.47 1.92 -3.70
C GLY A 55 -7.37 2.77 -4.33
N ALA A 56 -7.10 2.61 -5.62
CA ALA A 56 -6.09 3.43 -6.32
C ALA A 56 -6.49 4.91 -6.35
N GLU A 57 -7.74 5.18 -6.71
CA GLU A 57 -8.27 6.55 -6.76
C GLU A 57 -8.33 7.17 -5.35
N MET A 58 -8.74 6.41 -4.33
CA MET A 58 -8.73 6.87 -2.94
C MET A 58 -7.32 7.23 -2.46
N ALA A 59 -6.30 6.44 -2.82
CA ALA A 59 -4.91 6.74 -2.48
C ALA A 59 -4.39 8.00 -3.19
N ARG A 60 -4.76 8.19 -4.45
CA ARG A 60 -4.44 9.41 -5.21
C ARG A 60 -5.12 10.65 -4.60
N LEU A 61 -6.37 10.53 -4.17
CA LEU A 61 -7.10 11.61 -3.49
C LEU A 61 -6.50 11.90 -2.11
N LEU A 62 -6.06 10.87 -1.38
CA LEU A 62 -5.37 11.02 -0.11
C LEU A 62 -4.05 11.81 -0.27
N SER A 63 -3.26 11.51 -1.30
CA SER A 63 -2.02 12.26 -1.60
C SER A 63 -2.29 13.75 -1.77
N ARG A 64 -3.37 14.13 -2.49
CA ARG A 64 -3.78 15.53 -2.64
C ARG A 64 -4.22 16.15 -1.32
N PHE A 65 -5.08 15.45 -0.57
CA PHE A 65 -5.56 15.90 0.72
C PHE A 65 -4.39 16.19 1.70
N VAL A 66 -3.42 15.27 1.78
CA VAL A 66 -2.24 15.46 2.65
C VAL A 66 -1.43 16.69 2.23
N ALA A 67 -1.25 16.90 0.92
CA ALA A 67 -0.56 18.07 0.40
C ALA A 67 -1.32 19.39 0.68
N ASP A 68 -2.64 19.39 0.51
CA ASP A 68 -3.50 20.57 0.73
C ASP A 68 -3.54 20.96 2.22
N GLU A 69 -3.62 19.96 3.11
CA GLU A 69 -3.58 20.14 4.57
C GLU A 69 -2.15 20.35 5.11
N LYS A 70 -1.13 20.23 4.26
CA LYS A 70 0.30 20.39 4.60
C LYS A 70 0.75 19.49 5.75
N LEU A 71 0.27 18.25 5.77
CA LEU A 71 0.67 17.27 6.77
C LEU A 71 2.01 16.64 6.34
N GLU A 72 3.01 16.66 7.22
CA GLU A 72 4.36 16.16 6.91
C GLU A 72 4.77 14.95 7.75
N ASP A 73 4.33 14.88 9.02
CA ASP A 73 4.68 13.80 9.94
C ASP A 73 3.70 12.64 9.79
N ILE A 74 4.21 11.41 9.69
CA ILE A 74 3.36 10.22 9.55
C ILE A 74 2.42 10.02 10.74
N ALA A 75 2.78 10.48 11.93
CA ALA A 75 1.93 10.41 13.13
C ALA A 75 0.68 11.30 13.02
N ASP A 76 0.77 12.39 12.25
CA ASP A 76 -0.37 13.27 11.95
C ASP A 76 -1.12 12.82 10.70
N ILE A 77 -0.38 12.34 9.69
CA ILE A 77 -0.94 11.82 8.44
C ILE A 77 -1.81 10.59 8.72
N TYR A 78 -1.38 9.64 9.57
CA TYR A 78 -2.12 8.40 9.80
C TYR A 78 -3.58 8.61 10.29
N PRO A 79 -3.86 9.34 11.38
CA PRO A 79 -5.24 9.54 11.84
C PRO A 79 -6.07 10.36 10.85
N ALA A 80 -5.46 11.34 10.17
CA ALA A 80 -6.13 12.12 9.13
C ALA A 80 -6.48 11.25 7.92
N ALA A 81 -5.55 10.40 7.47
CA ALA A 81 -5.73 9.46 6.38
C ALA A 81 -6.81 8.44 6.67
N LEU A 82 -6.84 7.86 7.88
CA LEU A 82 -7.88 6.92 8.29
C LEU A 82 -9.27 7.56 8.19
N SER A 83 -9.43 8.78 8.71
CA SER A 83 -10.68 9.54 8.67
C SER A 83 -11.09 9.90 7.24
N PHE A 84 -10.14 10.38 6.44
CA PHE A 84 -10.34 10.74 5.04
C PHE A 84 -10.77 9.53 4.21
N LEU A 85 -10.01 8.44 4.27
CA LEU A 85 -10.29 7.20 3.53
C LEU A 85 -11.63 6.61 3.94
N ALA A 86 -12.00 6.67 5.24
CA ALA A 86 -13.29 6.18 5.70
C ALA A 86 -14.45 7.00 5.09
N SER A 87 -14.28 8.32 4.95
CA SER A 87 -15.25 9.19 4.28
C SER A 87 -15.36 8.85 2.78
N GLN A 88 -14.23 8.73 2.07
CA GLN A 88 -14.19 8.37 0.65
C GLN A 88 -14.82 7.00 0.39
N PHE A 89 -14.52 6.01 1.23
CA PHE A 89 -15.10 4.67 1.13
C PHE A 89 -16.62 4.69 1.35
N ASN A 90 -17.11 5.49 2.30
CA ASN A 90 -18.55 5.65 2.52
C ASN A 90 -19.25 6.34 1.35
N GLU A 91 -18.63 7.35 0.74
CA GLU A 91 -19.17 8.01 -0.45
C GLU A 91 -19.24 7.05 -1.64
N PHE A 92 -18.16 6.31 -1.88
CA PHE A 92 -18.11 5.27 -2.91
C PHE A 92 -19.23 4.24 -2.70
N ARG A 93 -19.38 3.71 -1.48
CA ARG A 93 -20.44 2.76 -1.15
C ARG A 93 -21.83 3.30 -1.42
N ARG A 94 -22.10 4.56 -1.06
CA ARG A 94 -23.39 5.21 -1.33
C ARG A 94 -23.69 5.32 -2.82
N LYS A 95 -22.68 5.57 -3.67
CA LYS A 95 -22.85 5.61 -5.13
C LYS A 95 -23.10 4.21 -5.70
N MET A 96 -22.35 3.20 -5.25
CA MET A 96 -22.51 1.81 -5.72
C MET A 96 -23.84 1.17 -5.30
N CYS A 97 -24.30 1.40 -4.07
CA CYS A 97 -25.61 0.91 -3.59
C CYS A 97 -26.80 1.40 -4.43
N ARG A 98 -26.64 2.49 -5.20
CA ARG A 98 -27.70 2.99 -6.09
C ARG A 98 -27.82 2.21 -7.40
N VAL A 99 -26.80 1.41 -7.75
CA VAL A 99 -26.67 0.78 -9.07
C VAL A 99 -26.76 -0.75 -8.97
N VAL A 100 -26.10 -1.36 -7.96
CA VAL A 100 -26.05 -2.82 -7.76
C VAL A 100 -25.95 -3.11 -6.25
N PRO A 101 -26.50 -4.23 -5.72
CA PRO A 101 -26.15 -4.67 -4.38
C PRO A 101 -24.62 -4.81 -4.27
N LEU A 102 -24.02 -4.13 -3.28
CA LEU A 102 -22.57 -4.17 -3.06
C LEU A 102 -22.14 -5.62 -2.85
N ASP A 103 -21.15 -6.06 -3.62
CA ASP A 103 -20.52 -7.35 -3.38
C ASP A 103 -19.97 -7.35 -1.94
N PRO A 104 -20.35 -8.34 -1.09
CA PRO A 104 -19.86 -8.44 0.28
C PRO A 104 -18.32 -8.58 0.40
N ILE A 105 -17.60 -8.74 -0.72
CA ILE A 105 -16.15 -8.94 -0.79
C ILE A 105 -15.43 -7.71 -1.39
N HIS A 106 -15.98 -6.50 -1.28
CA HIS A 106 -15.29 -5.27 -1.72
C HIS A 106 -14.19 -4.84 -0.73
N GLN A 107 -13.02 -5.49 -0.81
CA GLN A 107 -11.90 -5.25 0.10
C GLN A 107 -10.91 -4.25 -0.49
N VAL A 108 -10.63 -3.19 0.26
CA VAL A 108 -9.54 -2.25 -0.03
C VAL A 108 -8.50 -2.28 1.08
N TYR A 109 -7.25 -2.10 0.69
CA TYR A 109 -6.08 -2.09 1.56
C TYR A 109 -5.23 -0.88 1.23
N PHE A 110 -4.71 -0.23 2.27
CA PHE A 110 -3.74 0.85 2.16
C PHE A 110 -2.59 0.59 3.13
N LEU A 111 -1.36 0.65 2.65
CA LEU A 111 -0.16 0.69 3.47
C LEU A 111 0.35 2.13 3.49
N LEU A 112 0.30 2.75 4.66
CA LEU A 112 0.83 4.08 4.90
C LEU A 112 2.22 3.92 5.51
N ALA A 113 3.23 4.44 4.84
CA ALA A 113 4.61 4.41 5.31
C ALA A 113 5.11 5.84 5.46
N GLY A 114 5.87 6.11 6.51
CA GLY A 114 6.53 7.39 6.65
C GLY A 114 7.45 7.49 7.84
N VAL A 115 7.95 8.70 8.05
CA VAL A 115 8.86 9.03 9.14
C VAL A 115 8.14 9.93 10.14
N SER A 116 8.22 9.59 11.42
CA SER A 116 7.74 10.40 12.52
C SER A 116 8.89 11.05 13.26
N ALA A 117 8.79 12.36 13.50
CA ALA A 117 9.68 13.10 14.38
C ALA A 117 9.30 12.92 15.86
N GLN A 118 8.10 12.40 16.15
CA GLN A 118 7.59 12.22 17.51
C GLN A 118 8.23 11.02 18.25
N ASP A 119 8.80 10.06 17.51
CA ASP A 119 9.52 8.89 18.05
C ASP A 119 10.91 8.77 17.40
N PRO A 120 11.91 9.54 17.88
CA PRO A 120 13.25 9.53 17.28
C PRO A 120 14.00 8.20 17.37
N GLU A 121 13.63 7.34 18.33
CA GLU A 121 14.25 6.02 18.52
C GLU A 121 13.74 5.01 17.48
N ASN A 122 12.47 5.15 17.06
CA ASN A 122 11.86 4.33 16.02
C ASN A 122 11.06 5.22 15.04
N PRO A 123 11.76 6.05 14.25
CA PRO A 123 11.11 7.11 13.48
C PRO A 123 10.36 6.56 12.27
N GLN A 124 10.77 5.41 11.73
CA GLN A 124 10.00 4.77 10.67
C GLN A 124 8.68 4.22 11.24
N LYS A 125 7.57 4.50 10.57
CA LYS A 125 6.26 3.96 10.91
C LYS A 125 5.59 3.40 9.67
N LEU A 126 4.96 2.24 9.86
CA LEU A 126 4.20 1.55 8.82
C LEU A 126 2.83 1.20 9.39
N TYR A 127 1.77 1.59 8.69
CA TYR A 127 0.39 1.33 9.09
C TYR A 127 -0.37 0.63 7.98
N LEU A 128 -1.23 -0.31 8.37
CA LEU A 128 -2.25 -0.89 7.51
C LEU A 128 -3.57 -0.16 7.76
N VAL A 129 -4.28 0.20 6.70
CA VAL A 129 -5.69 0.61 6.74
C VAL A 129 -6.49 -0.30 5.82
N TRP A 130 -7.58 -0.90 6.30
CA TRP A 130 -8.33 -1.89 5.52
C TRP A 130 -9.80 -1.98 5.91
N THR A 131 -10.62 -2.54 5.02
CA THR A 131 -12.03 -2.84 5.30
C THR A 131 -12.17 -4.07 6.19
N LYS A 132 -12.86 -3.95 7.33
CA LYS A 132 -13.18 -5.10 8.19
C LYS A 132 -14.20 -6.04 7.52
N LYS A 133 -13.97 -7.36 7.60
CA LYS A 133 -14.89 -8.37 7.03
C LYS A 133 -16.32 -8.33 7.58
N LYS A 134 -16.52 -7.90 8.83
CA LYS A 134 -17.83 -7.94 9.51
C LYS A 134 -18.52 -6.58 9.62
N GLN A 135 -17.82 -5.49 9.28
CA GLN A 135 -18.36 -4.14 9.31
C GLN A 135 -17.71 -3.35 8.17
N PRO A 136 -18.49 -2.67 7.32
CA PRO A 136 -17.96 -1.93 6.18
C PRO A 136 -17.41 -0.57 6.63
N GLN A 137 -16.53 -0.62 7.63
CA GLN A 137 -15.75 0.47 8.17
C GLN A 137 -14.28 0.15 7.90
N LEU A 138 -13.50 1.20 7.61
CA LEU A 138 -12.06 1.07 7.62
C LEU A 138 -11.57 1.00 9.06
N ASP A 139 -10.60 0.13 9.28
CA ASP A 139 -9.82 0.09 10.50
C ASP A 139 -8.34 0.27 10.16
N GLY A 140 -7.52 0.55 11.16
CA GLY A 140 -6.08 0.62 10.97
C GLY A 140 -5.28 0.08 12.14
N GLU A 141 -4.09 -0.41 11.82
CA GLU A 141 -3.14 -0.96 12.80
C GLU A 141 -1.70 -0.65 12.37
N GLU A 142 -0.80 -0.53 13.36
CA GLU A 142 0.64 -0.39 13.11
C GLU A 142 1.27 -1.75 12.78
N ILE A 143 2.03 -1.79 11.69
CA ILE A 143 2.84 -2.93 11.28
C ILE A 143 4.25 -2.73 11.82
N ARG A 144 4.74 -3.69 12.61
CA ARG A 144 6.09 -3.59 13.19
C ARG A 144 7.23 -3.71 12.18
N HIS A 145 7.12 -4.64 11.25
CA HIS A 145 8.21 -4.97 10.33
C HIS A 145 7.72 -5.14 8.91
N ALA A 146 7.00 -6.22 8.60
CA ALA A 146 6.64 -6.54 7.23
C ALA A 146 5.16 -6.92 7.09
N PHE A 147 4.59 -6.58 5.95
CA PHE A 147 3.22 -6.92 5.60
C PHE A 147 3.08 -7.10 4.09
N THR A 148 2.20 -8.01 3.69
CA THR A 148 1.90 -8.26 2.28
C THR A 148 0.40 -8.36 2.03
N VAL A 149 -0.03 -7.89 0.86
CA VAL A 149 -1.41 -8.01 0.35
C VAL A 149 -1.33 -8.61 -1.05
N PRO A 150 -1.92 -9.79 -1.32
CA PRO A 150 -2.41 -10.77 -0.36
C PRO A 150 -1.31 -11.23 0.61
N ARG A 151 -1.74 -11.78 1.75
CA ARG A 151 -0.89 -12.20 2.87
C ARG A 151 -0.01 -13.40 2.50
N ARG A 152 1.31 -13.25 2.58
CA ARG A 152 2.36 -14.25 2.32
C ARG A 152 3.20 -14.47 3.59
N MET A 153 2.69 -15.29 4.53
CA MET A 153 3.28 -15.46 5.87
C MET A 153 4.79 -15.78 5.85
N ALA A 154 5.22 -16.68 4.95
CA ALA A 154 6.62 -17.09 4.87
C ALA A 154 7.54 -15.92 4.46
N LEU A 155 7.06 -15.04 3.57
CA LEU A 155 7.79 -13.86 3.15
C LEU A 155 7.80 -12.80 4.26
N GLU A 156 6.65 -12.53 4.88
CA GLU A 156 6.56 -11.58 6.01
C GLU A 156 7.47 -11.99 7.16
N TYR A 157 7.50 -13.29 7.49
CA TYR A 157 8.40 -13.82 8.52
C TYR A 157 9.86 -13.60 8.16
N ARG A 158 10.26 -13.90 6.91
CA ARG A 158 11.63 -13.72 6.43
C ARG A 158 12.06 -12.25 6.45
N LEU A 159 11.23 -11.36 5.91
CA LEU A 159 11.46 -9.91 5.91
C LEU A 159 11.54 -9.37 7.35
N SER A 160 10.67 -9.84 8.25
CA SER A 160 10.73 -9.47 9.67
C SER A 160 12.03 -9.92 10.33
N GLN A 161 12.51 -11.13 10.05
CA GLN A 161 13.81 -11.61 10.55
C GLN A 161 14.98 -10.79 10.00
N MET A 162 14.95 -10.41 8.73
CA MET A 162 15.95 -9.52 8.14
C MET A 162 15.97 -8.17 8.85
N ALA A 163 14.81 -7.53 9.02
CA ALA A 163 14.69 -6.24 9.72
C ALA A 163 15.20 -6.32 11.17
N GLN A 164 14.85 -7.38 11.91
CA GLN A 164 15.29 -7.59 13.29
C GLN A 164 16.81 -7.81 13.41
N ARG A 165 17.44 -8.42 12.39
CA ARG A 165 18.90 -8.62 12.32
C ARG A 165 19.66 -7.38 11.84
N GLY A 166 18.97 -6.28 11.58
CA GLY A 166 19.59 -5.04 11.10
C GLY A 166 20.01 -5.11 9.63
N ALA A 167 19.29 -5.88 8.81
CA ALA A 167 19.50 -5.86 7.36
C ALA A 167 19.32 -4.44 6.81
N THR A 168 20.12 -4.12 5.80
CA THR A 168 20.07 -2.80 5.17
C THR A 168 18.80 -2.66 4.32
N VAL A 169 18.43 -1.41 3.99
CA VAL A 169 17.34 -1.16 3.03
C VAL A 169 17.59 -1.87 1.70
N GLN A 170 18.85 -1.95 1.25
CA GLN A 170 19.21 -2.57 -0.02
C GLN A 170 19.03 -4.10 0.01
N ASP A 171 19.37 -4.75 1.12
CA ASP A 171 19.17 -6.20 1.30
C ASP A 171 17.67 -6.53 1.26
N VAL A 172 16.87 -5.75 1.98
CA VAL A 172 15.41 -5.91 1.99
C VAL A 172 14.82 -5.64 0.62
N LEU A 173 15.25 -4.58 -0.07
CA LEU A 173 14.80 -4.27 -1.43
C LEU A 173 15.10 -5.41 -2.40
N THR A 174 16.26 -6.04 -2.28
CA THR A 174 16.66 -7.18 -3.12
C THR A 174 15.73 -8.38 -2.89
N GLU A 175 15.44 -8.72 -1.63
CA GLU A 175 14.49 -9.79 -1.29
C GLU A 175 13.07 -9.47 -1.77
N VAL A 176 12.63 -8.21 -1.62
CA VAL A 176 11.32 -7.77 -2.09
C VAL A 176 11.19 -7.86 -3.61
N ARG A 177 12.23 -7.49 -4.38
CA ARG A 177 12.27 -7.66 -5.84
C ARG A 177 12.13 -9.11 -6.25
N ALA A 178 12.98 -9.98 -5.69
CA ALA A 178 12.92 -11.42 -5.94
C ALA A 178 11.54 -12.00 -5.58
N ALA A 179 10.92 -11.50 -4.51
CA ALA A 179 9.59 -11.92 -4.10
C ALA A 179 8.46 -11.45 -5.02
N MET A 180 8.59 -10.28 -5.67
CA MET A 180 7.65 -9.78 -6.68
C MET A 180 7.78 -10.58 -7.98
N GLU A 181 9.02 -10.82 -8.43
CA GLU A 181 9.32 -11.51 -9.70
C GLU A 181 9.02 -13.02 -9.64
N SER A 182 9.16 -13.63 -8.46
CA SER A 182 8.85 -15.06 -8.23
C SER A 182 7.36 -15.38 -8.13
N LEU A 183 6.46 -14.40 -8.33
CA LEU A 183 5.00 -14.62 -8.38
C LEU A 183 4.62 -15.34 -9.68
N THR A 184 4.94 -16.63 -9.76
CA THR A 184 4.64 -17.50 -10.90
C THR A 184 3.19 -17.97 -10.92
N TRP A 185 2.56 -18.06 -9.77
CA TRP A 185 1.23 -18.63 -9.56
C TRP A 185 0.06 -17.62 -9.69
N TYR A 186 0.37 -16.31 -9.75
CA TYR A 186 -0.62 -15.24 -9.92
C TYR A 186 -0.49 -14.46 -11.23
N LYS A 187 0.36 -14.90 -12.17
CA LYS A 187 0.74 -14.12 -13.37
C LYS A 187 -0.44 -13.59 -14.21
N GLU A 188 -1.59 -14.27 -14.18
CA GLU A 188 -2.78 -13.82 -14.89
C GLU A 188 -3.33 -12.50 -14.32
N GLU A 189 -3.22 -12.28 -13.01
CA GLU A 189 -3.77 -11.10 -12.32
C GLU A 189 -2.71 -10.12 -11.82
N VAL A 190 -1.60 -10.62 -11.29
CA VAL A 190 -0.48 -9.83 -10.75
C VAL A 190 0.69 -9.91 -11.72
N GLY A 191 1.29 -8.78 -12.04
CA GLY A 191 2.40 -8.78 -12.98
C GLY A 191 3.03 -7.42 -13.21
N PRO A 192 4.07 -7.37 -14.06
CA PRO A 192 4.73 -6.12 -14.38
C PRO A 192 3.75 -5.10 -15.00
N PRO A 193 4.04 -3.79 -14.88
CA PRO A 193 5.25 -3.24 -14.29
C PRO A 193 5.23 -3.27 -12.76
N TYR A 194 6.37 -3.58 -12.15
CA TYR A 194 6.56 -3.47 -10.70
C TYR A 194 7.10 -2.10 -10.36
N ARG A 195 6.55 -1.48 -9.32
CA ARG A 195 7.04 -0.21 -8.77
C ARG A 195 7.61 -0.45 -7.38
N PHE A 196 8.76 0.12 -7.14
CA PHE A 196 9.46 0.04 -5.87
C PHE A 196 9.69 1.45 -5.35
N ALA A 197 9.54 1.65 -4.05
CA ALA A 197 9.97 2.87 -3.39
C ALA A 197 10.69 2.57 -2.09
N VAL A 198 11.55 3.51 -1.74
CA VAL A 198 12.28 3.55 -0.48
C VAL A 198 11.94 4.86 0.22
N LEU A 199 11.64 4.78 1.51
CA LEU A 199 11.57 5.91 2.42
C LEU A 199 12.74 5.79 3.39
N SER A 200 13.72 6.68 3.25
CA SER A 200 14.88 6.75 4.14
C SER A 200 14.98 8.15 4.77
N LYS A 201 16.09 8.44 5.47
CA LYS A 201 16.33 9.77 6.06
C LYS A 201 16.38 10.87 4.99
N GLU A 202 16.79 10.53 3.78
CA GLU A 202 16.83 11.39 2.59
C GLU A 202 15.44 11.65 2.00
N GLY A 203 14.42 10.92 2.44
CA GLY A 203 13.04 11.06 2.00
C GLY A 203 12.57 9.92 1.10
N PHE A 204 11.44 10.16 0.43
CA PHE A 204 10.83 9.24 -0.52
C PHE A 204 11.62 9.22 -1.82
N ARG A 205 11.92 8.02 -2.31
CA ARG A 205 12.56 7.79 -3.60
C ARG A 205 11.95 6.58 -4.29
N GLU A 206 11.47 6.76 -5.51
CA GLU A 206 11.16 5.63 -6.39
C GLU A 206 12.43 4.98 -6.91
N VAL A 207 12.45 3.65 -6.91
CA VAL A 207 13.58 2.88 -7.41
C VAL A 207 13.19 2.28 -8.74
N PRO A 208 13.98 2.49 -9.81
CA PRO A 208 13.65 1.96 -11.12
C PRO A 208 13.56 0.42 -11.10
N PRO A 209 12.76 -0.18 -12.00
CA PRO A 209 12.82 -1.61 -12.24
C PRO A 209 14.23 -2.01 -12.70
N SER A 210 14.66 -3.21 -12.31
CA SER A 210 15.97 -3.79 -12.62
C SER A 210 16.07 -4.28 -14.06
#